data_AF-A0A9Q4SZT4-F1
#
_entry.id   AF-A0A9Q4SZT4-F1
#
_cell.length_a   1.000
_cell.length_b   1.000
_cell.length_c   1.000
_cell.angle_alpha   90.00
_cell.angle_beta   90.00
_cell.angle_gamma   90.00
#
_symmetry.space_group_name_H-M   'P 1'
#
loop_
_entity.id
_entity.type
_entity.pdbx_description
1 polymer ?
#
loop_
_entity_poly.entity_id
_entity_poly.type
_entity_poly.pdbx_seq_one_letter_code
_entity_poly.pdbx_strand_id
1 'polypeptide(L)' 'MLPENYPSRSDAEKRLLAVNAALEVIKASVAAPNGYEGRDKLAKDIEYTRHHLAELADAIQAALESR' A
#
# COMPACT_ATOMS: atom_id res chain seq x y z
N MET A 1 -14.61 4.49 34.48
CA MET A 1 -13.78 5.35 33.61
C MET A 1 -12.72 4.46 33.00
N LEU A 2 -12.77 4.21 31.69
CA LEU A 2 -11.74 3.46 30.98
C LEU A 2 -10.52 4.36 30.79
N PRO A 3 -9.28 3.85 30.93
CA PRO A 3 -8.09 4.68 30.83
C PRO A 3 -7.93 5.23 29.40
N GLU A 4 -7.94 6.57 29.28
CA GLU A 4 -7.86 7.36 28.05
C GLU A 4 -6.46 7.38 27.41
N ASN A 5 -5.75 6.25 27.36
CA ASN A 5 -4.41 6.25 26.76
C ASN A 5 -4.17 5.02 25.90
N TYR A 6 -4.89 4.95 24.79
CA TYR A 6 -4.37 4.27 23.61
C TYR A 6 -3.26 5.15 23.02
N PRO A 7 -2.01 4.68 22.89
CA PRO A 7 -0.98 5.48 22.26
C PRO A 7 -1.40 5.75 20.81
N SER A 8 -1.69 7.00 20.48
CA SER A 8 -1.89 7.41 19.11
C SER A 8 -0.58 7.10 18.36
N ARG A 9 -0.63 6.14 17.44
CA ARG A 9 0.52 5.79 16.60
C ARG A 9 1.03 7.07 15.93
N SER A 10 2.34 7.29 15.91
CA SER A 10 2.91 8.48 15.25
C SER A 10 2.55 8.49 13.76
N ASP A 11 2.45 9.65 13.13
CA ASP A 11 2.09 9.74 11.71
C ASP A 11 3.10 9.02 10.81
N ALA A 12 4.36 8.96 11.23
CA ALA A 12 5.40 8.16 10.59
C ALA A 12 5.04 6.66 10.61
N GLU A 13 4.59 6.13 11.74
CA GLU A 13 4.19 4.72 11.86
C GLU A 13 2.89 4.39 11.11
N LYS A 14 1.92 5.33 11.07
CA LYS A 14 0.71 5.16 10.26
C LYS A 14 1.07 5.09 8.78
N ARG A 15 1.94 6.00 8.32
CA ARG A 15 2.40 6.02 6.93
C ARG A 15 3.20 4.76 6.58
N LEU A 16 4.03 4.25 7.51
CA LEU A 16 4.74 2.98 7.33
C LEU A 16 3.77 1.80 7.18
N LEU A 17 2.68 1.79 7.96
CA LEU A 17 1.61 0.80 7.83
C LEU A 17 0.92 0.89 6.47
N ALA A 18 0.58 2.10 6.02
CA ALA A 18 -0.07 2.33 4.73
C ALA A 18 0.82 1.90 3.54
N VAL A 19 2.12 2.21 3.60
CA VAL A 19 3.10 1.77 2.60
C VAL A 19 3.23 0.24 2.58
N ASN A 20 3.31 -0.40 3.75
CA ASN A 20 3.36 -1.87 3.83
C ASN A 20 2.09 -2.51 3.23
N ALA A 21 0.91 -1.95 3.52
CA ALA A 21 -0.34 -2.41 2.94
C ALA A 21 -0.36 -2.26 1.41
N ALA A 22 0.10 -1.11 0.89
CA ALA A 22 0.22 -0.87 -0.54
C ALA A 22 1.18 -1.89 -1.21
N LEU A 23 2.32 -2.17 -0.60
CA LEU A 23 3.29 -3.14 -1.10
C LEU A 23 2.72 -4.56 -1.19
N GLU A 24 1.91 -4.98 -0.22
CA GLU A 24 1.28 -6.30 -0.26
C GLU A 24 0.22 -6.40 -1.36
N VAL A 25 -0.57 -5.35 -1.60
CA VAL A 25 -1.52 -5.28 -2.73
C VAL A 25 -0.77 -5.40 -4.06
N ILE A 26 0.32 -4.66 -4.22
CA ILE A 26 1.18 -4.70 -5.40
C ILE A 26 1.75 -6.09 -5.63
N LYS A 27 2.30 -6.74 -4.59
CA LYS A 27 2.82 -8.12 -4.69
C LYS A 27 1.74 -9.07 -5.18
N ALA A 28 0.53 -8.97 -4.63
CA ALA A 28 -0.61 -9.79 -5.07
C ALA A 28 -0.99 -9.51 -6.54
N SER A 29 -1.00 -8.24 -6.96
CA SER A 29 -1.27 -7.86 -8.36
C SER A 29 -0.21 -8.37 -9.34
N VAL A 30 1.08 -8.25 -9.01
CA VAL A 30 2.18 -8.76 -9.85
C VAL A 30 2.20 -10.29 -9.88
N ALA A 31 1.82 -10.96 -8.79
CA ALA A 31 1.70 -12.43 -8.76
C ALA A 31 0.48 -12.95 -9.53
N ALA A 32 -0.53 -12.11 -9.78
CA ALA A 32 -1.74 -12.52 -10.48
C ALA A 32 -1.44 -12.85 -11.96
N PRO A 33 -2.02 -13.93 -12.51
CA PRO A 33 -1.98 -14.23 -13.94
C PRO A 33 -2.61 -13.08 -14.73
N ASN A 34 -1.94 -12.62 -15.79
CA ASN A 34 -2.51 -11.66 -16.74
C ASN A 34 -2.12 -12.06 -18.17
N GLY A 35 -2.63 -11.36 -19.18
CA GLY A 35 -2.39 -11.68 -20.59
C GLY A 35 -0.98 -11.35 -21.09
N TYR A 36 -0.10 -10.82 -20.23
CA TYR A 36 1.31 -10.59 -20.55
C TYR A 36 2.16 -11.71 -19.96
N GLU A 37 3.20 -12.15 -20.69
CA GLU A 37 4.08 -13.23 -20.27
C GLU A 37 5.53 -12.77 -20.08
N GLY A 38 6.30 -13.51 -19.28
CA GLY A 38 7.74 -13.33 -19.15
C GLY A 38 8.18 -11.93 -18.69
N ARG A 39 9.17 -11.35 -19.37
CA ARG A 39 9.79 -10.06 -19.01
C ARG A 39 8.85 -8.87 -19.18
N ASP A 40 7.94 -8.92 -20.15
CA ASP A 40 7.02 -7.80 -20.44
C ASP A 40 5.97 -7.62 -19.35
N LYS A 41 5.50 -8.74 -18.77
CA LYS A 41 4.66 -8.75 -17.58
C LYS A 41 5.36 -8.05 -16.42
N LEU A 42 6.57 -8.51 -16.10
CA LEU A 42 7.35 -7.99 -14.97
C LEU A 42 7.65 -6.50 -15.13
N ALA A 43 8.05 -6.07 -16.33
CA ALA A 43 8.34 -4.66 -16.62
C ALA A 43 7.09 -3.78 -16.47
N LYS A 44 5.95 -4.19 -17.04
CA LYS A 44 4.70 -3.42 -16.91
C LYS A 44 4.20 -3.37 -15.48
N ASP A 45 4.20 -4.51 -14.79
CA ASP A 45 3.70 -4.61 -13.42
C ASP A 45 4.56 -3.77 -12.46
N ILE A 46 5.90 -3.78 -12.62
CA ILE A 46 6.82 -2.95 -11.82
C ILE A 46 6.71 -1.47 -12.15
N GLU A 47 6.66 -1.11 -13.43
CA GLU A 47 6.63 0.30 -13.84
C GLU A 47 5.32 0.96 -13.41
N TYR A 48 4.18 0.29 -13.64
CA TYR A 48 2.87 0.75 -13.21
C TYR A 48 2.80 0.90 -11.68
N THR A 49 3.31 -0.09 -10.96
CA THR A 49 3.46 -0.05 -9.51
C THR A 49 4.27 1.16 -9.04
N ARG A 50 5.44 1.42 -9.65
CA ARG A 50 6.31 2.53 -9.25
C ARG A 50 5.62 3.88 -9.40
N HIS A 51 4.79 4.03 -10.43
CA HIS A 51 4.05 5.28 -10.66
C HIS A 51 2.89 5.48 -9.67
N HIS A 52 2.23 4.41 -9.22
CA HIS A 52 0.99 4.51 -8.43
C HIS A 52 1.14 4.13 -6.95
N LEU A 53 2.32 3.65 -6.50
CA LEU A 53 2.54 3.24 -5.11
C LEU A 53 2.29 4.38 -4.11
N ALA A 54 2.74 5.60 -4.41
CA ALA A 54 2.56 6.75 -3.53
C ALA A 54 1.07 7.13 -3.40
N GLU A 55 0.36 7.21 -4.53
CA GLU A 55 -1.08 7.48 -4.58
C GLU A 55 -1.89 6.45 -3.80
N LEU A 56 -1.54 5.16 -3.94
CA LEU A 56 -2.18 4.07 -3.20
C LEU A 56 -1.90 4.16 -1.69
N ALA A 57 -0.65 4.46 -1.29
CA ALA A 57 -0.29 4.64 0.11
C ALA A 57 -1.04 5.83 0.74
N ASP A 58 -1.14 6.95 0.02
CA ASP A 58 -1.85 8.14 0.48
C ASP A 58 -3.36 7.87 0.60
N ALA A 59 -3.96 7.14 -0.35
CA ALA A 59 -5.37 6.74 -0.28
C ALA A 59 -5.66 5.81 0.92
N ILE A 60 -4.77 4.86 1.21
CA ILE A 60 -4.88 3.98 2.38
C ILE A 60 -4.76 4.78 3.67
N GLN A 61 -3.79 5.69 3.75
CA GLN A 61 -3.59 6.56 4.91
C GLN A 61 -4.83 7.43 5.17
N ALA A 62 -5.38 8.06 4.13
CA ALA A 62 -6.60 8.88 4.23
C ALA A 62 -7.79 8.06 4.74
N ALA A 63 -7.97 6.82 4.25
CA ALA A 63 -9.03 5.93 4.72
C ALA A 63 -8.86 5.53 6.19
N LEU A 64 -7.61 5.36 6.67
CA LEU A 64 -7.31 5.06 8.07
C LEU A 64 -7.55 6.26 8.99
N GLU A 65 -7.31 7.49 8.51
CA GLU A 65 -7.53 8.73 9.26
C GLU A 65 -9.00 9.17 9.28
N SER A 66 -9.79 8.76 8.29
CA SER A 66 -11.24 9.01 8.22
C SER A 66 -12.10 8.13 9.15
N ARG A 67 -11.47 7.19 9.87
CA ARG A 67 -12.12 6.26 10.81
C ARG A 67 -11.95 6.74 12.25
#